data_AF-A0A1V5N817-F1
#
_entry.id   AF-A0A1V5N817-F1
#
_cell.length_a   1.000
_cell.length_b   1.000
_cell.length_c   1.000
_cell.angle_alpha   90.00
_cell.angle_beta   90.00
_cell.angle_gamma   90.00
#
_symmetry.space_group_name_H-M   'P 1'
#
loop_
_entity.id
_entity.type
_entity.pdbx_description
1 polymer ?
#
loop_
_entity_poly.entity_id
_entity_poly.type
_entity_poly.pdbx_seq_one_letter_code
_entity_poly.pdbx_strand_id
1 'polypeptide(L)'
;MKKNLLNIAVFAFAVVALIACKSGETPEVVAEKYLNHIAKQEWAEAKKLGTENTQQLVDMLASFGGNAEIKDVKIEEMKCEVTGEAAVCNFKSNGEADKLDMVKKDGKWLVDQKKEMPADDMSLEGEETPADSTATETPAETK
;
A
#
# COMPACT_ATOMS: atom_id res chain seq x y z
N MET A 1 0.99 36.89 -58.41
CA MET A 1 1.76 36.38 -57.24
C MET A 1 0.77 35.96 -56.19
N LYS A 2 0.90 34.71 -55.71
CA LYS A 2 0.01 34.04 -54.75
C LYS A 2 0.43 34.40 -53.33
N LYS A 3 -0.53 34.64 -52.41
CA LYS A 3 -0.61 34.08 -51.04
C LYS A 3 -1.53 34.90 -50.12
N ASN A 4 -2.77 34.43 -50.01
CA ASN A 4 -3.43 34.01 -48.77
C ASN A 4 -3.15 34.87 -47.52
N LEU A 5 -3.97 35.90 -47.32
CA LEU A 5 -4.23 36.48 -45.99
C LEU A 5 -5.54 35.88 -45.46
N LEU A 6 -5.44 35.05 -44.42
CA LEU A 6 -6.22 35.15 -43.17
C LEU A 6 -5.94 33.89 -42.34
N ASN A 7 -4.91 33.96 -41.49
CA ASN A 7 -4.74 33.02 -40.39
C ASN A 7 -5.69 33.45 -39.27
N ILE A 8 -6.82 32.74 -39.12
CA ILE A 8 -7.69 32.86 -37.96
C ILE A 8 -7.00 32.13 -36.80
N ALA A 9 -6.46 32.92 -35.88
CA ALA A 9 -6.13 32.48 -34.54
C ALA A 9 -7.43 32.15 -33.79
N VAL A 10 -7.59 30.88 -33.40
CA VAL A 10 -8.48 30.49 -32.29
C VAL A 10 -7.65 29.66 -31.32
N PHE A 11 -7.35 30.33 -30.22
CA PHE A 11 -6.80 29.82 -28.98
C PHE A 11 -7.87 29.00 -28.22
N ALA A 12 -7.41 28.13 -27.29
CA ALA A 12 -8.17 27.34 -26.30
C ALA A 12 -8.79 26.03 -26.85
N PHE A 13 -8.31 24.84 -26.47
CA PHE A 13 -8.09 24.35 -25.11
C PHE A 13 -6.78 23.53 -25.01
N ALA A 14 -5.72 24.15 -24.49
CA ALA A 14 -4.72 23.37 -23.76
C ALA A 14 -5.31 23.20 -22.35
N VAL A 15 -5.96 22.06 -22.09
CA VAL A 15 -6.17 21.64 -20.70
C VAL A 15 -4.78 21.46 -20.15
N VAL A 16 -4.39 22.44 -19.36
CA VAL A 16 -3.20 22.39 -18.52
C VAL A 16 -3.38 21.17 -17.63
N ALA A 17 -2.80 20.04 -18.04
CA ALA A 17 -2.41 19.02 -17.08
C ALA A 17 -1.33 19.67 -16.22
N LEU A 18 -1.79 20.38 -15.19
CA LEU A 18 -1.01 20.74 -14.02
C LEU A 18 -0.64 19.40 -13.38
N ILE A 19 0.33 18.69 -13.96
CA ILE A 19 1.14 17.73 -13.24
C ILE A 19 1.91 18.63 -12.28
N ALA A 20 1.30 18.88 -11.13
CA ALA A 20 1.95 19.45 -9.99
C ALA A 20 3.10 18.49 -9.68
N CYS A 21 4.25 18.79 -10.28
CA CYS A 21 5.56 18.23 -9.98
C CYS A 21 5.96 18.78 -8.60
N LYS A 22 5.14 18.46 -7.59
CA LYS A 22 5.53 18.48 -6.20
C LYS A 22 6.53 17.35 -6.11
N SER A 23 7.74 17.66 -5.64
CA SER A 23 9.00 16.92 -5.74
C SER A 23 9.04 15.53 -5.07
N GLY A 24 7.96 14.77 -5.15
CA GLY A 24 7.83 13.41 -4.66
C GLY A 24 7.82 12.42 -5.82
N GLU A 25 8.33 11.22 -5.56
CA GLU A 25 8.27 10.10 -6.50
C GLU A 25 6.82 9.76 -6.86
N THR A 26 6.56 9.21 -8.04
CA THR A 26 5.22 8.74 -8.43
C THR A 26 4.89 7.42 -7.71
N PRO A 27 3.62 7.03 -7.58
CA PRO A 27 3.29 5.74 -6.95
C PRO A 27 3.92 4.56 -7.69
N GLU A 28 4.00 4.60 -9.03
CA GLU A 28 4.66 3.56 -9.84
C GLU A 28 6.12 3.35 -9.43
N VAL A 29 6.87 4.45 -9.27
CA VAL A 29 8.29 4.40 -8.90
C VAL A 29 8.46 3.82 -7.49
N VAL A 30 7.59 4.20 -6.54
CA VAL A 30 7.64 3.68 -5.17
C VAL A 30 7.27 2.20 -5.16
N ALA A 31 6.24 1.79 -5.91
CA ALA A 31 5.80 0.40 -6.03
C ALA A 31 6.90 -0.49 -6.61
N GLU A 32 7.51 -0.08 -7.73
CA GLU A 32 8.62 -0.82 -8.34
C GLU A 32 9.81 -0.95 -7.39
N LYS A 33 10.20 0.12 -6.70
CA LYS A 33 11.29 0.06 -5.71
C LYS A 33 10.96 -0.91 -4.58
N TYR A 34 9.75 -0.84 -4.04
CA TYR A 34 9.30 -1.73 -2.98
C TYR A 34 9.41 -3.20 -3.42
N LEU A 35 8.84 -3.56 -4.58
CA LEU A 35 8.88 -4.92 -5.11
C LEU A 35 10.31 -5.41 -5.38
N ASN A 36 11.19 -4.54 -5.89
CA ASN A 36 12.60 -4.85 -6.09
C ASN A 36 13.32 -5.13 -4.76
N HIS A 37 13.09 -4.32 -3.72
CA HIS A 37 13.67 -4.56 -2.40
C HIS A 37 13.17 -5.87 -1.78
N ILE A 38 11.89 -6.20 -1.95
CA ILE A 38 11.32 -7.49 -1.51
C ILE A 38 12.01 -8.66 -2.24
N ALA A 39 12.16 -8.59 -3.57
CA ALA A 39 12.82 -9.62 -4.37
C ALA A 39 14.27 -9.87 -3.94
N LYS A 40 14.98 -8.80 -3.57
CA LYS A 40 16.37 -8.83 -3.09
C LYS A 40 16.53 -9.11 -1.60
N GLN A 41 15.43 -9.34 -0.88
CA GLN A 41 15.41 -9.55 0.57
C GLN A 41 15.99 -8.34 1.36
N GLU A 42 15.92 -7.14 0.77
CA GLU A 42 16.34 -5.88 1.37
C GLU A 42 15.22 -5.36 2.29
N TRP A 43 14.86 -6.14 3.31
CA TRP A 43 13.70 -5.92 4.17
C TRP A 43 13.66 -4.53 4.82
N ALA A 44 14.82 -4.03 5.26
CA ALA A 44 14.93 -2.71 5.88
C ALA A 44 14.57 -1.57 4.91
N GLU A 45 14.94 -1.69 3.63
CA GLU A 45 14.61 -0.69 2.61
C GLU A 45 13.16 -0.80 2.16
N ALA A 46 12.65 -2.03 1.99
CA ALA A 46 11.24 -2.27 1.69
C ALA A 46 10.32 -1.65 2.76
N LYS A 47 10.66 -1.78 4.05
CA LYS A 47 9.91 -1.18 5.15
C LYS A 47 9.78 0.34 5.07
N LYS A 48 10.79 1.05 4.59
CA LYS A 48 10.76 2.52 4.46
C LYS A 48 9.75 3.01 3.43
N LEU A 49 9.33 2.13 2.50
CA LEU A 49 8.41 2.44 1.43
C LEU A 49 6.96 2.04 1.77
N GLY A 50 6.71 1.48 2.96
CA GLY A 50 5.41 1.00 3.39
C GLY A 50 4.83 1.75 4.60
N THR A 51 3.50 1.70 4.74
CA THR A 51 2.81 2.05 5.99
C THR A 51 3.20 1.09 7.11
N GLU A 52 2.85 1.41 8.36
CA GLU A 52 3.12 0.54 9.53
C GLU A 52 2.58 -0.89 9.32
N ASN A 53 1.40 -1.04 8.72
CA ASN A 53 0.82 -2.33 8.39
C ASN A 53 1.70 -3.11 7.40
N THR A 54 2.15 -2.45 6.34
CA THR A 54 3.08 -3.03 5.36
C THR A 54 4.40 -3.39 6.03
N GLN A 55 4.92 -2.57 6.96
CA GLN A 55 6.16 -2.88 7.68
C GLN A 55 6.04 -4.17 8.48
N GLN A 56 4.93 -4.38 9.18
CA GLN A 56 4.64 -5.63 9.88
C GLN A 56 4.53 -6.83 8.92
N LEU A 57 3.96 -6.63 7.73
CA LEU A 57 3.91 -7.67 6.69
C LEU A 57 5.33 -8.01 6.21
N VAL A 58 6.20 -7.02 6.02
CA VAL A 58 7.60 -7.25 5.64
C VAL A 58 8.37 -7.96 6.76
N ASP A 59 8.14 -7.63 8.03
CA ASP A 59 8.75 -8.33 9.16
C ASP A 59 8.31 -9.80 9.24
N MET A 60 7.03 -10.05 8.98
CA MET A 60 6.49 -11.39 8.84
C MET A 60 7.20 -12.13 7.69
N LEU A 61 7.28 -11.52 6.50
CA LEU A 61 7.95 -12.11 5.34
C LEU A 61 9.43 -12.38 5.61
N ALA A 62 10.15 -11.46 6.26
CA ALA A 62 11.55 -11.63 6.64
C ALA A 62 11.77 -12.82 7.59
N SER A 63 10.80 -13.09 8.47
CA SER A 63 10.83 -14.24 9.37
C SER A 63 10.68 -15.58 8.63
N PHE A 64 9.97 -15.60 7.50
CA PHE A 64 9.84 -16.79 6.65
C PHE A 64 10.91 -16.88 5.54
N GLY A 65 11.49 -15.75 5.15
CA GLY A 65 12.31 -15.60 3.95
C GLY A 65 13.80 -15.86 4.11
N GLY A 66 14.29 -16.12 5.33
CA GLY A 66 15.74 -16.19 5.64
C GLY A 66 16.60 -17.16 4.81
N ASN A 67 16.00 -18.10 4.09
CA ASN A 67 16.69 -19.10 3.26
C ASN A 67 16.18 -19.18 1.81
N ALA A 68 15.31 -18.25 1.37
CA ALA A 68 14.85 -18.25 -0.02
C ALA A 68 15.95 -17.71 -0.94
N GLU A 69 16.22 -18.41 -2.06
CA GLU A 69 17.10 -17.87 -3.10
C GLU A 69 16.53 -16.54 -3.62
N ILE A 70 17.40 -15.56 -3.83
CA ILE A 70 17.06 -14.31 -4.50
C ILE A 70 16.55 -14.68 -5.90
N LYS A 71 15.26 -14.48 -6.12
CA LYS A 71 14.65 -14.65 -7.44
C LYS A 71 14.66 -13.30 -8.13
N ASP A 72 15.14 -13.27 -9.36
CA ASP A 72 14.90 -12.13 -10.25
C ASP A 72 13.39 -12.05 -10.49
N VAL A 73 12.72 -11.15 -9.78
CA VAL A 73 11.30 -10.87 -9.98
C VAL A 73 11.18 -9.92 -11.15
N LYS A 74 10.64 -10.41 -12.26
CA LYS A 74 10.37 -9.57 -13.43
C LYS A 74 9.01 -8.90 -13.24
N ILE A 75 9.03 -7.62 -12.93
CA ILE A 75 7.84 -6.76 -12.89
C ILE A 75 7.61 -6.19 -14.28
N GLU A 76 6.43 -6.44 -14.83
CA GLU A 76 5.98 -5.95 -16.14
C GLU A 76 4.67 -5.18 -16.01
N GLU A 77 4.38 -4.31 -16.98
CA GLU A 77 3.10 -3.61 -17.10
C GLU A 77 2.67 -2.81 -15.84
N MET A 78 3.62 -2.30 -15.04
CA MET A 78 3.32 -1.47 -13.87
C MET A 78 2.50 -0.24 -14.26
N LYS A 79 1.30 -0.12 -13.70
CA LYS A 79 0.40 0.99 -13.94
C LYS A 79 -0.41 1.32 -12.69
N CYS A 80 -0.30 2.55 -12.19
CA CYS A 80 -1.06 2.99 -11.03
C CYS A 80 -2.22 3.91 -11.42
N GLU A 81 -3.38 3.65 -10.83
CA GLU A 81 -4.55 4.51 -10.95
C GLU A 81 -4.67 5.35 -9.68
N VAL A 82 -4.40 6.65 -9.80
CA VAL A 82 -4.39 7.59 -8.68
C VAL A 82 -5.78 8.19 -8.48
N THR A 83 -6.33 8.01 -7.27
CA THR A 83 -7.60 8.60 -6.84
C THR A 83 -7.36 9.42 -5.56
N GLY A 84 -7.09 10.72 -5.73
CA GLY A 84 -6.82 11.63 -4.62
C GLY A 84 -5.51 11.28 -3.90
N GLU A 85 -5.61 10.82 -2.65
CA GLU A 85 -4.48 10.37 -1.83
C GLU A 85 -4.32 8.84 -1.81
N ALA A 86 -5.12 8.10 -2.56
CA ALA A 86 -4.96 6.66 -2.74
C ALA A 86 -4.51 6.37 -4.19
N ALA A 87 -3.81 5.26 -4.39
CA ALA A 87 -3.53 4.74 -5.72
C ALA A 87 -3.54 3.20 -5.71
N VAL A 88 -3.96 2.59 -6.80
CA VAL A 88 -3.91 1.13 -6.98
C VAL A 88 -2.99 0.82 -8.16
N CYS A 89 -1.89 0.13 -7.89
CA CYS A 89 -0.88 -0.22 -8.87
C CYS A 89 -1.07 -1.66 -9.34
N ASN A 90 -1.40 -1.84 -10.61
CA ASN A 90 -1.54 -3.16 -11.24
C ASN A 90 -0.24 -3.48 -11.97
N PHE A 91 0.24 -4.71 -11.85
CA PHE A 91 1.46 -5.17 -12.50
C PHE A 91 1.39 -6.67 -12.80
N LYS A 92 2.31 -7.17 -13.61
CA LYS A 92 2.54 -8.60 -13.80
C LYS A 92 3.85 -9.00 -13.17
N SER A 93 3.83 -10.04 -12.34
CA SER A 93 5.00 -10.67 -11.75
C SER A 93 5.09 -12.09 -12.28
N ASN A 94 6.17 -12.41 -13.01
CA ASN A 94 6.38 -13.75 -13.60
C ASN A 94 5.19 -14.28 -14.43
N GLY A 95 4.43 -13.38 -15.06
CA GLY A 95 3.26 -13.71 -15.88
C GLY A 95 1.92 -13.73 -15.12
N GLU A 96 1.93 -13.61 -13.79
CA GLU A 96 0.73 -13.50 -12.96
C GLU A 96 0.39 -12.02 -12.71
N ALA A 97 -0.88 -11.66 -12.89
CA ALA A 97 -1.35 -10.31 -12.60
C ALA A 97 -1.54 -10.13 -11.09
N ASP A 98 -0.98 -9.06 -10.56
CA ASP A 98 -1.03 -8.72 -9.14
C ASP A 98 -1.28 -7.21 -8.97
N LYS A 99 -1.70 -6.82 -7.77
CA LYS A 99 -2.02 -5.43 -7.43
C LYS A 99 -1.33 -5.01 -6.15
N LEU A 100 -1.04 -3.72 -6.04
CA LEU A 100 -0.45 -3.09 -4.88
C LEU A 100 -1.19 -1.82 -4.54
N ASP A 101 -1.80 -1.79 -3.36
CA ASP A 101 -2.46 -0.60 -2.83
C ASP A 101 -1.44 0.39 -2.28
N MET A 102 -1.66 1.67 -2.56
CA MET A 102 -0.79 2.77 -2.14
C MET A 102 -1.60 3.91 -1.54
N VAL A 103 -0.98 4.60 -0.59
CA VAL A 103 -1.53 5.79 0.06
C VAL A 103 -0.48 6.89 0.08
N LYS A 104 -0.92 8.12 -0.12
CA LYS A 104 -0.10 9.32 0.00
C LYS A 104 -0.22 9.85 1.42
N LYS A 105 0.87 9.85 2.17
CA LYS A 105 0.96 10.48 3.49
C LYS A 105 2.05 11.54 3.47
N ASP A 106 1.73 12.74 3.95
CA ASP A 106 2.67 13.87 4.00
C ASP A 106 3.34 14.19 2.64
N GLY A 107 2.61 13.99 1.55
CA GLY A 107 3.11 14.20 0.19
C GLY A 107 4.00 13.10 -0.37
N LYS A 108 4.24 12.01 0.36
CA LYS A 108 4.99 10.83 -0.08
C LYS A 108 4.06 9.65 -0.30
N TRP A 109 4.26 8.90 -1.38
CA TRP A 109 3.56 7.64 -1.60
C TRP A 109 4.18 6.54 -0.75
N LEU A 110 3.33 5.70 -0.18
CA LEU A 110 3.69 4.54 0.63
C LEU A 110 2.79 3.37 0.21
N VAL A 111 3.35 2.17 0.21
CA VAL A 111 2.61 0.92 0.03
C VAL A 111 1.73 0.67 1.25
N ASP A 112 0.44 0.43 1.03
CA ASP A 112 -0.54 0.16 2.08
C ASP A 112 -1.19 -1.22 1.90
N GLN A 113 -0.39 -2.26 2.16
CA GLN A 113 -0.88 -3.64 2.22
C GLN A 113 -1.59 -3.84 3.56
N LYS A 114 -2.92 -3.69 3.57
CA LYS A 114 -3.72 -4.13 4.70
C LYS A 114 -3.67 -5.65 4.74
N LYS A 115 -3.55 -6.25 5.92
CA LYS A 115 -3.85 -7.68 6.06
C LYS A 115 -5.30 -7.86 5.61
N GLU A 116 -5.53 -8.40 4.41
CA GLU A 116 -6.82 -8.99 4.08
C GLU A 116 -6.97 -10.22 4.96
N MET A 117 -7.43 -10.02 6.19
CA MET A 117 -8.19 -11.08 6.84
C MET A 117 -9.50 -11.12 6.05
N PRO A 118 -9.83 -12.25 5.37
CA PRO A 118 -11.11 -12.37 4.70
C PRO A 118 -12.19 -12.10 5.75
N ALA A 119 -12.91 -11.01 5.57
CA ALA A 119 -13.91 -10.52 6.53
C ALA A 119 -15.17 -11.42 6.61
N ASP A 120 -15.18 -12.56 5.90
CA ASP A 120 -16.33 -13.46 5.78
C ASP A 120 -16.20 -14.78 6.58
N ASP A 121 -15.12 -15.02 7.34
CA ASP A 121 -14.98 -16.22 8.21
C ASP A 121 -14.53 -15.90 9.66
N MET A 122 -14.86 -14.72 10.16
CA MET A 122 -14.86 -14.49 11.61
C MET A 122 -16.22 -13.94 12.01
N SER A 123 -17.24 -14.78 11.86
CA SER A 123 -18.40 -14.73 12.74
C SER A 123 -17.91 -15.10 14.14
N LEU A 124 -17.35 -14.12 14.83
CA LEU A 124 -17.27 -14.06 16.28
C LEU A 124 -18.71 -14.05 16.80
N GLU A 125 -19.34 -15.22 16.83
CA GLU A 125 -20.36 -15.47 17.84
C GLU A 125 -19.63 -15.45 19.17
N GLY A 126 -19.84 -14.35 19.90
CA GLY A 126 -19.28 -14.15 21.21
C GLY A 126 -19.69 -15.28 22.15
N GLU A 127 -18.71 -15.98 22.69
CA GLU A 127 -18.77 -16.39 24.09
C GLU A 127 -17.95 -15.38 24.89
N GLU A 128 -18.67 -14.38 25.35
CA GLU A 128 -18.31 -13.58 26.51
C GLU A 128 -18.10 -14.55 27.68
N THR A 129 -16.86 -14.81 28.06
CA THR A 129 -16.57 -15.36 29.39
C THR A 129 -16.49 -14.16 30.34
N PRO A 130 -17.51 -13.93 31.19
CA PRO A 130 -17.50 -12.78 32.07
C PRO A 130 -16.39 -12.93 33.11
N ALA A 131 -15.69 -11.82 33.32
CA ALA A 131 -14.85 -11.57 34.46
C ALA A 131 -15.67 -11.74 35.75
N ASP A 132 -15.42 -12.81 36.50
CA ASP A 132 -15.94 -12.96 37.86
C ASP A 132 -15.05 -12.17 38.81
N SER A 133 -15.50 -10.95 39.14
CA SER A 133 -15.03 -10.25 40.33
C SER A 133 -16.04 -9.19 40.75
N THR A 134 -16.95 -9.50 41.68
CA THR A 134 -17.24 -8.58 42.80
C THR A 134 -17.97 -9.26 43.98
N ALA A 135 -17.22 -9.39 45.08
CA ALA A 135 -17.53 -9.23 46.51
C ALA A 135 -18.97 -9.24 47.05
N THR A 136 -19.17 -9.94 48.20
CA THR A 136 -19.83 -9.35 49.40
C THR A 136 -19.32 -9.99 50.71
N GLU A 137 -18.96 -9.14 51.66
CA GLU A 137 -18.49 -9.37 53.03
C GLU A 137 -19.63 -9.89 53.97
N THR A 138 -19.35 -10.61 55.07
CA THR A 138 -19.46 -10.17 56.52
C THR A 138 -19.83 -11.42 57.39
N PRO A 139 -19.68 -11.49 58.74
CA PRO A 139 -18.50 -11.51 59.63
C PRO A 139 -18.41 -12.77 60.56
N ALA A 140 -17.30 -12.87 61.32
CA ALA A 140 -17.10 -13.39 62.69
C ALA A 140 -17.80 -14.69 63.20
N GLU A 141 -17.04 -15.66 63.73
CA GLU A 141 -16.76 -15.76 65.18
C GLU A 141 -15.86 -16.95 65.56
N THR A 142 -15.15 -16.73 66.66
CA THR A 142 -14.18 -17.53 67.40
C THR A 142 -14.77 -18.77 68.09
N LYS A 143 -14.03 -19.89 68.14
CA LYS A 143 -13.53 -20.52 69.38
C LYS A 143 -12.69 -21.76 69.09
#